data_AF-A0A2N5FS91-F1
#
_entry.id   AF-A0A2N5FS91-F1
#
_cell.length_a   1.000
_cell.length_b   1.000
_cell.length_c   1.000
_cell.angle_alpha   90.00
_cell.angle_beta   90.00
_cell.angle_gamma   90.00
#
_symmetry.space_group_name_H-M   'P 1'
#
loop_
_entity.id
_entity.type
_entity.pdbx_description
1 polymer ?
#
loop_
_entity_poly.entity_id
_entity_poly.type
_entity_poly.pdbx_seq_one_letter_code
_entity_poly.pdbx_strand_id
1 'polypeptide(L)'
;MFLAACSKEVNTYDYRFVGESDHWEAEYVFKGTEVWGEKNGSRTYSNENNDEFFLEYKGPLEELSSMKKIEYSYETSAGRGSGATKFDAPPTKKVFKSSGSSENSGIVNEDDIIKVYVKWDDAEETFELHREKQ
;
A
#
# COMPACT_ATOMS: atom_id res chain seq x y z
N MET A 1 29.53 33.03 21.26
CA MET A 1 29.72 31.70 20.64
C MET A 1 28.39 30.98 20.75
N PHE A 2 27.58 31.01 19.70
CA PHE A 2 26.26 30.36 19.70
C PHE A 2 26.45 28.91 19.26
N LEU A 3 26.25 27.97 20.17
CA LEU A 3 26.08 26.56 19.84
C LEU A 3 24.72 26.43 19.15
N ALA A 4 24.71 26.29 17.81
CA ALA A 4 23.51 25.87 17.12
C ALA A 4 23.19 24.44 17.58
N ALA A 5 22.16 24.29 18.42
CA ALA A 5 21.67 22.99 18.82
C ALA A 5 21.01 22.34 17.61
N CYS A 6 21.62 21.30 17.02
CA CYS A 6 20.92 20.45 16.07
C CYS A 6 19.78 19.72 16.80
N SER A 7 18.55 20.24 16.73
CA SER A 7 17.36 19.47 17.10
C SER A 7 17.02 18.51 15.97
N LYS A 8 16.80 17.25 16.30
CA LYS A 8 16.33 16.21 15.36
C LYS A 8 15.05 15.60 15.94
N GLU A 9 13.98 15.63 15.16
CA GLU A 9 12.71 14.99 15.45
C GLU A 9 12.51 13.85 14.45
N VAL A 10 12.08 12.70 14.94
CA VAL A 10 11.86 11.50 14.12
C VAL A 10 10.45 10.99 14.43
N ASN A 11 9.61 10.92 13.40
CA ASN A 11 8.27 10.36 13.47
C ASN A 11 8.23 9.06 12.67
N THR A 12 7.61 8.03 13.23
CA THR A 12 7.49 6.71 12.60
C THR A 12 6.03 6.30 12.50
N TYR A 13 5.67 5.71 11.37
CA TYR A 13 4.33 5.30 11.03
C TYR A 13 4.34 3.81 10.69
N ASP A 14 3.38 3.08 11.26
CA ASP A 14 3.10 1.68 10.93
C ASP A 14 1.58 1.53 10.87
N TYR A 15 1.04 1.54 9.65
CA TYR A 15 -0.38 1.49 9.40
C TYR A 15 -0.74 0.23 8.63
N ARG A 16 -1.88 -0.35 9.01
CA ARG A 16 -2.49 -1.49 8.33
C ARG A 16 -3.91 -1.11 7.93
N PHE A 17 -4.22 -1.24 6.66
CA PHE A 17 -5.54 -0.98 6.10
C PHE A 17 -6.11 -2.28 5.56
N VAL A 18 -7.35 -2.58 5.89
CA VAL A 18 -8.03 -3.81 5.50
C VAL A 18 -9.41 -3.50 4.94
N GLY A 19 -9.88 -4.36 4.04
CA GLY A 19 -11.18 -4.25 3.43
C GLY A 19 -11.44 -5.42 2.49
N GLU A 20 -12.69 -5.55 2.06
CA GLU A 20 -13.12 -6.65 1.21
C GLU A 20 -14.27 -6.25 0.29
N SER A 21 -14.47 -7.07 -0.72
CA SER A 21 -15.60 -7.10 -1.63
C SER A 21 -16.22 -8.51 -1.64
N ASP A 22 -17.05 -8.79 -2.63
CA ASP A 22 -17.73 -10.08 -2.75
C ASP A 22 -16.72 -11.23 -2.92
N HIS A 23 -15.69 -11.05 -3.77
CA HIS A 23 -14.74 -12.11 -4.10
C HIS A 23 -13.32 -11.90 -3.54
N TRP A 24 -12.98 -10.67 -3.16
CA TRP A 24 -11.62 -10.31 -2.77
C TRP A 24 -11.57 -9.73 -1.37
N GLU A 25 -10.49 -10.01 -0.66
CA GLU A 25 -10.06 -9.25 0.51
C GLU A 25 -8.67 -8.68 0.23
N ALA A 26 -8.37 -7.52 0.79
CA ALA A 26 -7.08 -6.90 0.63
C ALA A 26 -6.56 -6.28 1.91
N GLU A 27 -5.23 -6.23 1.97
CA GLU A 27 -4.47 -5.59 3.03
C GLU A 27 -3.42 -4.68 2.41
N TYR A 28 -3.31 -3.47 2.94
CA TYR A 28 -2.23 -2.54 2.63
C TYR A 28 -1.49 -2.18 3.92
N VAL A 29 -0.20 -2.49 3.96
CA VAL A 29 0.70 -2.19 5.08
C VAL A 29 1.62 -1.06 4.65
N PHE A 30 1.62 0.03 5.42
CA PHE A 30 2.49 1.18 5.19
C PHE A 30 3.43 1.38 6.37
N LYS A 31 4.72 1.51 6.08
CA LYS A 31 5.76 1.87 7.06
C LYS A 31 6.50 3.09 6.58
N GLY A 32 6.52 4.16 7.38
CA GLY A 32 7.17 5.40 7.01
C GLY A 32 7.98 5.99 8.18
N THR A 33 9.07 6.68 7.85
CA THR A 33 9.85 7.46 8.79
C THR A 33 10.00 8.87 8.23
N GLU A 34 9.64 9.88 9.02
CA GLU A 34 9.94 11.29 8.75
C GLU A 34 11.03 11.77 9.71
N VAL A 35 12.02 12.47 9.16
CA VAL A 35 13.09 13.09 9.92
C VAL A 35 13.06 14.59 9.67
N TRP A 36 12.76 15.33 10.74
CA TRP A 36 12.84 16.78 10.77
C TRP A 36 14.11 17.20 11.51
N GLY A 37 14.78 18.22 11.02
CA GLY A 37 15.97 18.74 11.68
C GLY A 37 16.20 20.21 11.41
N GLU A 38 17.29 20.72 11.98
CA GLU A 38 17.79 22.04 11.69
C GLU A 38 19.29 21.96 11.36
N LYS A 39 19.68 22.63 10.28
CA LYS A 39 21.08 22.77 9.87
C LYS A 39 21.35 24.22 9.49
N ASN A 40 22.28 24.86 10.19
CA ASN A 40 22.66 26.26 9.98
C ASN A 40 21.47 27.24 10.02
N GLY A 41 20.51 27.02 10.93
CA GLY A 41 19.30 27.85 11.03
C GLY A 41 18.24 27.58 9.95
N SER A 42 18.44 26.58 9.08
CA SER A 42 17.46 26.13 8.10
C SER A 42 16.82 24.82 8.53
N ARG A 43 15.49 24.73 8.44
CA ARG A 43 14.77 23.48 8.63
C ARG A 43 15.13 22.49 7.53
N THR A 44 15.40 21.25 7.88
CA THR A 44 15.64 20.14 6.96
C THR A 44 14.53 19.10 7.13
N TYR A 45 14.16 18.45 6.04
CA TYR A 45 13.17 17.38 6.00
C TYR A 45 13.68 16.27 5.08
N SER A 46 13.48 15.03 5.51
CA SER A 46 13.64 13.84 4.68
C SER A 46 12.68 12.77 5.17
N ASN A 47 12.21 11.93 4.26
CA ASN A 47 11.44 10.76 4.64
C ASN A 47 11.80 9.54 3.78
N GLU A 48 11.51 8.39 4.33
CA GLU A 48 11.58 7.09 3.67
C GLU A 48 10.30 6.33 3.99
N ASN A 49 9.80 5.57 3.03
CA ASN A 49 8.66 4.70 3.26
C ASN A 49 8.76 3.41 2.45
N ASN A 50 8.04 2.41 2.95
CA ASN A 50 7.85 1.12 2.33
C ASN A 50 6.39 0.73 2.46
N ASP A 51 5.87 0.08 1.43
CA ASP A 51 4.52 -0.44 1.42
C ASP A 51 4.46 -1.88 0.91
N GLU A 52 3.49 -2.62 1.42
CA GLU A 52 3.13 -3.93 0.92
C GLU A 52 1.61 -3.99 0.71
N PHE A 53 1.21 -4.46 -0.47
CA PHE A 53 -0.19 -4.71 -0.79
C PHE A 53 -0.42 -6.20 -1.03
N PHE A 54 -1.46 -6.73 -0.41
CA PHE A 54 -1.91 -8.11 -0.54
C PHE A 54 -3.36 -8.11 -1.02
N LEU A 55 -3.64 -8.92 -2.03
CA LEU A 55 -4.98 -9.17 -2.54
C LEU A 55 -5.20 -10.67 -2.54
N GLU A 56 -6.20 -11.13 -1.80
CA GLU A 56 -6.53 -12.54 -1.65
C GLU A 56 -7.93 -12.86 -2.16
N TYR A 57 -8.05 -13.93 -2.93
CA TYR A 57 -9.34 -14.48 -3.35
C TYR A 57 -9.99 -15.27 -2.21
N LYS A 58 -11.23 -14.90 -1.86
CA LYS A 58 -11.98 -15.49 -0.75
C LYS A 58 -12.48 -16.91 -1.05
N GLY A 59 -12.76 -17.20 -2.31
CA GLY A 59 -13.24 -18.50 -2.76
C GLY A 59 -12.17 -19.60 -2.81
N PRO A 60 -12.57 -20.84 -3.18
CA PRO A 60 -11.66 -21.94 -3.46
C PRO A 60 -10.78 -21.65 -4.69
N LEU A 61 -9.57 -22.22 -4.73
CA LEU A 61 -8.61 -21.98 -5.81
C LEU A 61 -9.13 -22.50 -7.16
N GLU A 62 -9.98 -23.53 -7.13
CA GLU A 62 -10.62 -24.15 -8.28
C GLU A 62 -11.51 -23.17 -9.06
N GLU A 63 -12.11 -22.18 -8.39
CA GLU A 63 -12.90 -21.13 -9.05
C GLU A 63 -12.02 -20.17 -9.87
N LEU A 64 -10.74 -20.04 -9.51
CA LEU A 64 -9.75 -19.30 -10.31
C LEU A 64 -9.19 -20.12 -11.47
N SER A 65 -9.57 -21.40 -11.63
CA SER A 65 -8.91 -22.28 -12.60
C SER A 65 -9.06 -21.84 -14.06
N SER A 66 -10.13 -21.10 -14.39
CA SER A 66 -10.33 -20.51 -15.70
C SER A 66 -9.72 -19.12 -15.86
N MET A 67 -9.20 -18.52 -14.79
CA MET A 67 -8.72 -17.14 -14.78
C MET A 67 -7.48 -16.97 -15.65
N LYS A 68 -7.58 -16.12 -16.68
CA LYS A 68 -6.47 -15.90 -17.64
C LYS A 68 -5.69 -14.64 -17.32
N LYS A 69 -6.33 -13.66 -16.71
CA LYS A 69 -5.69 -12.39 -16.37
C LYS A 69 -6.29 -11.82 -15.09
N ILE A 70 -5.41 -11.28 -14.25
CA ILE A 70 -5.79 -10.39 -13.17
C ILE A 70 -5.02 -9.09 -13.28
N GLU A 71 -5.70 -7.99 -13.01
CA GLU A 71 -5.16 -6.65 -12.86
C GLU A 71 -5.75 -6.06 -11.57
N TYR A 72 -4.91 -5.39 -10.80
CA TYR A 72 -5.36 -4.64 -9.64
C TYR A 72 -4.62 -3.31 -9.54
N SER A 73 -5.27 -2.35 -8.91
CA SER A 73 -4.65 -1.09 -8.51
C SER A 73 -5.21 -0.63 -7.18
N TYR A 74 -4.43 0.21 -6.51
CA TYR A 74 -4.85 0.90 -5.31
C TYR A 74 -4.40 2.36 -5.35
N GLU A 75 -5.20 3.23 -4.75
CA GLU A 75 -4.90 4.66 -4.63
C GLU A 75 -4.90 5.08 -3.16
N THR A 76 -3.84 5.77 -2.74
CA THR A 76 -3.66 6.36 -1.41
C THR A 76 -3.51 7.88 -1.54
N SER A 77 -3.51 8.60 -0.42
CA SER A 77 -3.19 10.03 -0.39
C SER A 77 -1.75 10.34 -0.84
N ALA A 78 -0.85 9.35 -0.78
CA ALA A 78 0.57 9.50 -1.09
C ALA A 78 0.94 9.08 -2.52
N GLY A 79 0.11 8.27 -3.17
CA GLY A 79 0.42 7.72 -4.48
C GLY A 79 -0.52 6.61 -4.92
N ARG A 80 -0.07 5.83 -5.90
CA ARG A 80 -0.84 4.72 -6.47
C ARG A 80 0.10 3.55 -6.73
N GLY A 81 -0.42 2.34 -6.60
CA GLY A 81 0.27 1.12 -7.00
C GLY A 81 -0.64 0.22 -7.82
N SER A 82 -0.03 -0.70 -8.56
CA SER A 82 -0.76 -1.65 -9.39
C SER A 82 0.04 -2.92 -9.62
N GLY A 83 -0.67 -3.96 -10.05
CA GLY A 83 -0.08 -5.22 -10.48
C GLY A 83 -0.94 -5.87 -11.54
N ALA A 84 -0.31 -6.62 -12.45
CA ALA A 84 -0.99 -7.37 -13.48
C ALA A 84 -0.29 -8.71 -13.69
N THR A 85 -1.06 -9.78 -13.86
CA THR A 85 -0.54 -11.11 -14.16
C THR A 85 -1.41 -11.78 -15.22
N LYS A 86 -0.75 -12.40 -16.19
CA LYS A 86 -1.39 -13.27 -17.18
C LYS A 86 -1.00 -14.72 -16.89
N PHE A 87 -1.92 -15.62 -17.11
CA PHE A 87 -1.78 -17.03 -16.78
C PHE A 87 -1.86 -17.87 -18.06
N ASP A 88 -0.77 -18.57 -18.40
CA ASP A 88 -0.78 -19.59 -19.47
C ASP A 88 -1.36 -20.93 -18.98
N ALA A 89 -1.40 -21.11 -17.66
CA ALA A 89 -2.01 -22.23 -16.96
C ALA A 89 -2.71 -21.69 -15.69
N PRO A 90 -3.75 -22.39 -15.17
CA PRO A 90 -4.50 -21.97 -13.99
C PRO A 90 -3.61 -21.43 -12.84
N PRO A 91 -4.01 -20.33 -12.17
CA PRO A 91 -3.32 -19.85 -10.98
C PRO A 91 -3.18 -20.97 -9.94
N THR A 92 -2.01 -21.06 -9.32
CA THR A 92 -1.72 -22.02 -8.23
C THR A 92 -1.78 -21.36 -6.84
N LYS A 93 -2.07 -20.06 -6.80
CA LYS A 93 -2.13 -19.25 -5.58
C LYS A 93 -3.34 -18.32 -5.66
N LYS A 94 -3.90 -18.01 -4.49
CA LYS A 94 -5.00 -17.06 -4.31
C LYS A 94 -4.54 -15.65 -3.93
N VAL A 95 -3.27 -15.50 -3.57
CA VAL A 95 -2.70 -14.24 -3.06
C VAL A 95 -1.81 -13.60 -4.12
N PHE A 96 -2.09 -12.34 -4.41
CA PHE A 96 -1.33 -11.46 -5.29
C PHE A 96 -0.72 -10.34 -4.46
N LYS A 97 0.60 -10.13 -4.60
CA LYS A 97 1.36 -9.17 -3.80
C LYS A 97 2.05 -8.14 -4.68
N SER A 98 2.09 -6.89 -4.24
CA SER A 98 3.05 -5.88 -4.69
C SER A 98 3.68 -5.16 -3.50
N SER A 99 4.80 -4.50 -3.73
CA SER A 99 5.50 -3.73 -2.71
C SER A 99 6.20 -2.53 -3.32
N GLY A 100 6.20 -1.42 -2.60
CA GLY A 100 6.88 -0.18 -2.96
C GLY A 100 7.87 0.25 -1.90
N SER A 101 8.88 1.01 -2.34
CA SER A 101 9.81 1.72 -1.46
C SER A 101 10.09 3.07 -2.08
N SER A 102 10.07 4.14 -1.29
CA SER A 102 10.42 5.47 -1.80
C SER A 102 11.03 6.39 -0.75
N GLU A 103 11.81 7.35 -1.23
CA GLU A 103 12.42 8.40 -0.43
C GLU A 103 11.91 9.77 -0.92
N ASN A 104 11.77 10.74 -0.02
CA ASN A 104 11.32 12.09 -0.34
C ASN A 104 9.96 12.15 -1.06
N SER A 105 9.03 11.26 -0.70
CA SER A 105 7.70 11.12 -1.31
C SER A 105 6.57 11.50 -0.34
N GLY A 106 5.32 11.35 -0.76
CA GLY A 106 4.16 11.55 0.12
C GLY A 106 4.11 10.52 1.26
N ILE A 107 3.46 10.89 2.37
CA ILE A 107 3.17 9.99 3.48
C ILE A 107 1.68 9.64 3.46
N VAL A 108 1.36 8.36 3.68
CA VAL A 108 -0.03 7.90 3.82
C VAL A 108 -0.55 8.39 5.18
N ASN A 109 -1.77 8.92 5.21
CA ASN A 109 -2.37 9.43 6.43
C ASN A 109 -3.05 8.31 7.23
N GLU A 110 -3.13 8.48 8.55
CA GLU A 110 -3.79 7.52 9.45
C GLU A 110 -5.27 7.30 9.10
N ASP A 111 -5.97 8.35 8.69
CA ASP A 111 -7.39 8.36 8.32
C ASP A 111 -7.62 8.17 6.81
N ASP A 112 -6.62 7.71 6.07
CA ASP A 112 -6.73 7.53 4.62
C ASP A 112 -7.78 6.45 4.27
N ILE A 113 -8.42 6.61 3.12
CA ILE A 113 -9.35 5.63 2.56
C ILE A 113 -8.74 5.14 1.26
N ILE A 114 -8.23 3.91 1.28
CA ILE A 114 -7.53 3.35 0.12
C ILE A 114 -8.55 2.71 -0.80
N LYS A 115 -8.66 3.22 -2.03
CA LYS A 115 -9.55 2.65 -3.03
C LYS A 115 -8.84 1.55 -3.80
N VAL A 116 -9.40 0.35 -3.81
CA VAL A 116 -8.88 -0.80 -4.54
C VAL A 116 -9.78 -1.09 -5.72
N TYR A 117 -9.16 -1.33 -6.87
CA TYR A 117 -9.81 -1.76 -8.10
C TYR A 117 -9.23 -3.10 -8.51
N VAL A 118 -10.08 -4.09 -8.77
CA VAL A 118 -9.68 -5.41 -9.21
C VAL A 118 -10.44 -5.74 -10.48
N LYS A 119 -9.71 -6.23 -11.49
CA LYS A 119 -10.28 -6.73 -12.73
C LYS A 119 -9.69 -8.11 -13.01
N TRP A 120 -10.55 -9.10 -13.23
CA TRP A 120 -10.12 -10.43 -13.65
C TRP A 120 -11.05 -10.94 -14.74
N ASP A 121 -10.46 -11.29 -15.87
CA ASP A 121 -11.19 -11.59 -17.11
C ASP A 121 -12.28 -10.53 -17.45
N ASP A 122 -13.55 -10.91 -17.36
CA ASP A 122 -14.72 -10.06 -17.64
C ASP A 122 -15.38 -9.48 -16.37
N ALA A 123 -14.84 -9.76 -15.19
CA ALA A 123 -15.35 -9.28 -13.91
C ALA A 123 -14.51 -8.12 -13.35
N GLU A 124 -15.17 -7.23 -12.60
CA GLU A 124 -14.53 -6.10 -11.92
C GLU A 124 -15.18 -5.84 -10.57
N GLU A 125 -14.36 -5.44 -9.59
CA GLU A 125 -14.80 -5.03 -8.27
C GLU A 125 -14.03 -3.80 -7.81
N THR A 126 -14.68 -3.00 -6.98
CA THR A 126 -14.08 -1.84 -6.33
C THR A 126 -14.53 -1.80 -4.88
N PHE A 127 -13.61 -1.56 -3.97
CA PHE A 127 -13.87 -1.50 -2.55
C PHE A 127 -12.86 -0.59 -1.84
N GLU A 128 -13.15 -0.29 -0.58
CA GLU A 128 -12.34 0.61 0.24
C GLU A 128 -11.63 -0.18 1.33
N LEU A 129 -10.36 0.17 1.59
CA LEU A 129 -9.65 -0.27 2.77
C LEU A 129 -9.67 0.85 3.80
N HIS A 130 -9.97 0.48 5.03
CA HIS A 130 -9.95 1.37 6.17
C HIS A 130 -8.87 0.91 7.14
N ARG A 131 -8.32 1.87 7.89
CA ARG A 131 -7.34 1.56 8.91
C ARG A 131 -7.90 0.57 9.92
N GLU A 132 -7.18 -0.52 10.12
CA GLU A 132 -7.42 -1.45 11.21
C GLU A 132 -7.03 -0.75 12.52
N LYS A 133 -8.02 -0.55 13.40
CA LYS A 133 -7.75 0.00 14.73
C LYS A 133 -7.07 -1.07 15.57
N GLN A 134 -5.86 -0.77 16.04
CA GLN A 134 -5.14 -1.58 17.03
C GLN A 134 -5.74 -1.43 18.43
#